data_AF-A0A7V9C9S5-F1
#
_entry.id   AF-A0A7V9C9S5-F1
#
_cell.length_a   1.000
_cell.length_b   1.000
_cell.length_c   1.000
_cell.angle_alpha   90.00
_cell.angle_beta   90.00
_cell.angle_gamma   90.00
#
_symmetry.space_group_name_H-M   'P 1'
#
loop_
_entity.id
_entity.type
_entity.pdbx_description
1 polymer ?
#
loop_
_entity_poly.entity_id
_entity_poly.type
_entity_poly.pdbx_seq_one_letter_code
_entity_poly.pdbx_strand_id
1 'polypeptide(L)'
;MRKFMIAIFAVALFCAPSVFAQNQSAPTLRIVTEDPNLPSDLYYGNIRVKPLRLRPGTNQRITVDDADFFVQQQYIDFLGRFPDADGFAFWTRQITDCNGSADCIDKKRVNTSQAFFMSGEFQETGYYVYRFYRATFGRLPRYTELMTDKQRVANGVIVLAPGYQEKLEANKRAFAESWVTRPDFASFLQMSPETFVDTLFANIGVTPNPAERLALVNELKNGGTRAVVLRKVLETQVVYQKEYNSAFVLMQYFGYLRRNPDDAPDNNMNGYNFWLKELNGEGSGTRNNYPNMVRAFVVTGEYRDRF
;
A
#
# COMPACT_ATOMS: atom_id res chain seq x y z
N MET A 1 -71.06 58.72 33.05
CA MET A 1 -70.58 57.33 33.03
C MET A 1 -71.02 56.64 31.75
N ARG A 2 -70.13 56.54 30.76
CA ARG A 2 -70.26 55.62 29.62
C ARG A 2 -68.85 55.43 29.04
N LYS A 3 -68.34 54.22 29.18
CA LYS A 3 -67.03 53.76 28.72
C LYS A 3 -67.09 53.58 27.19
N PHE A 4 -66.14 54.13 26.45
CA PHE A 4 -65.85 53.70 25.08
C PHE A 4 -64.43 53.14 25.06
N MET A 5 -64.33 51.82 25.02
CA MET A 5 -63.09 51.09 24.75
C MET A 5 -62.83 51.14 23.24
N ILE A 6 -61.70 51.71 22.85
CA ILE A 6 -61.17 51.61 21.49
C ILE A 6 -60.33 50.33 21.44
N ALA A 7 -60.81 49.33 20.71
CA ALA A 7 -60.08 48.10 20.45
C ALA A 7 -59.05 48.34 19.33
N ILE A 8 -57.76 48.23 19.68
CA ILE A 8 -56.65 48.25 18.73
C ILE A 8 -56.46 46.81 18.23
N PHE A 9 -56.75 46.58 16.95
CA PHE A 9 -56.42 45.33 16.26
C PHE A 9 -54.92 45.31 15.94
N ALA A 10 -54.15 44.54 16.70
CA ALA A 10 -52.76 44.22 16.37
C ALA A 10 -52.75 43.11 15.30
N VAL A 11 -52.39 43.47 14.07
CA VAL A 11 -52.11 42.50 12.99
C VAL A 11 -50.74 41.87 13.26
N ALA A 12 -50.74 40.65 13.78
CA ALA A 12 -49.53 39.85 13.92
C ALA A 12 -49.08 39.33 12.55
N LEU A 13 -48.07 39.99 11.97
CA LEU A 13 -47.39 39.53 10.76
C LEU A 13 -46.56 38.28 11.11
N PHE A 14 -47.06 37.09 10.77
CA PHE A 14 -46.26 35.86 10.84
C PHE A 14 -45.22 35.89 9.69
N CYS A 15 -44.01 36.35 9.98
CA CYS A 15 -42.85 36.10 9.13
C CYS A 15 -42.52 34.60 9.21
N ALA A 16 -42.89 33.83 8.18
CA ALA A 16 -42.38 32.49 7.98
C ALA A 16 -40.85 32.56 7.82
N PRO A 17 -40.06 31.72 8.51
CA PRO A 17 -38.63 31.65 8.25
C PRO A 17 -38.44 31.09 6.84
N SER A 18 -37.98 31.96 5.93
CA SER A 18 -37.45 31.55 4.64
C SER A 18 -36.28 30.59 4.89
N VAL A 19 -36.51 29.31 4.58
CA VAL A 19 -35.46 28.29 4.50
C VAL A 19 -34.46 28.79 3.46
N PHE A 20 -33.28 29.22 3.91
CA PHE A 20 -32.13 29.37 3.03
C PHE A 20 -31.75 27.98 2.52
N ALA A 21 -32.33 27.58 1.40
CA ALA A 21 -31.78 26.50 0.60
C ALA A 21 -30.39 26.96 0.16
N GLN A 22 -29.35 26.50 0.85
CA GLN A 22 -27.98 26.68 0.39
C GLN A 22 -27.90 26.17 -1.04
N ASN A 23 -27.35 26.99 -1.94
CA ASN A 23 -26.98 26.68 -3.32
C ASN A 23 -25.95 25.53 -3.36
N GLN A 24 -26.32 24.32 -2.97
CA GLN A 24 -25.56 23.13 -3.32
C GLN A 24 -26.03 22.68 -4.69
N SER A 25 -25.22 22.99 -5.69
CA SER A 25 -25.33 22.42 -7.03
C SER A 25 -25.57 20.91 -6.93
N ALA A 26 -26.46 20.36 -7.76
CA ALA A 26 -26.70 18.92 -7.78
C ALA A 26 -25.36 18.18 -7.97
N PRO A 27 -25.08 17.10 -7.21
CA PRO A 27 -23.84 16.36 -7.33
C PRO A 27 -23.68 15.85 -8.77
N THR A 28 -22.50 16.09 -9.35
CA THR A 28 -22.17 15.65 -10.69
C THR A 28 -21.27 14.42 -10.64
N LEU A 29 -21.35 13.58 -11.67
CA LEU A 29 -20.35 12.56 -11.91
C LEU A 29 -19.03 13.21 -12.32
N ARG A 30 -17.92 12.81 -11.70
CA ARG A 30 -16.57 13.24 -12.07
C ARG A 30 -15.61 12.05 -12.08
N ILE A 31 -14.68 12.07 -13.03
CA ILE A 31 -13.58 11.11 -13.13
C ILE A 31 -12.34 11.82 -12.59
N VAL A 32 -11.67 11.20 -11.61
CA VAL A 32 -10.46 11.71 -10.98
C VAL A 32 -9.32 10.77 -11.31
N THR A 33 -8.26 11.30 -11.94
CA THR A 33 -7.07 10.52 -12.30
C THR A 33 -5.88 11.11 -11.58
N GLU A 34 -5.43 10.44 -10.52
CA GLU A 34 -4.25 10.87 -9.76
C GLU A 34 -2.96 10.45 -10.45
N ASP A 35 -2.93 9.25 -11.03
CA ASP A 35 -1.85 8.74 -11.87
C ASP A 35 -2.42 8.33 -13.24
N PRO A 36 -1.95 8.92 -14.35
CA PRO A 36 -2.42 8.58 -15.70
C PRO A 36 -2.15 7.13 -16.10
N ASN A 37 -1.28 6.42 -15.38
CA ASN A 37 -0.94 5.02 -15.61
C ASN A 37 -1.73 4.05 -14.71
N LEU A 38 -2.70 4.55 -13.95
CA LEU A 38 -3.59 3.76 -13.10
C LEU A 38 -5.06 4.02 -13.42
N PRO A 39 -5.98 3.13 -13.01
CA PRO A 39 -7.40 3.38 -13.20
C PRO A 39 -7.85 4.66 -12.50
N SER A 40 -8.64 5.47 -13.19
CA SER A 40 -9.29 6.64 -12.61
C SER A 40 -10.38 6.25 -11.61
N ASP A 41 -10.55 7.07 -10.59
CA ASP A 41 -11.66 6.98 -9.66
C ASP A 41 -12.89 7.70 -10.18
N LEU A 42 -14.06 7.11 -9.95
CA LEU A 42 -15.35 7.70 -10.27
C LEU A 42 -15.98 8.25 -9.00
N TYR A 43 -16.47 9.49 -9.05
CA TYR A 43 -17.16 10.14 -7.95
C TYR A 43 -18.51 10.67 -8.39
N TYR A 44 -19.48 10.64 -7.47
CA TYR A 44 -20.74 11.39 -7.56
C TYR A 44 -20.76 12.45 -6.45
N GLY A 45 -20.58 13.71 -6.83
CA GLY A 45 -20.22 14.76 -5.87
C GLY A 45 -18.90 14.39 -5.17
N ASN A 46 -18.91 14.31 -3.83
CA ASN A 46 -17.74 13.91 -3.03
C ASN A 46 -17.69 12.43 -2.67
N ILE A 47 -18.65 11.63 -3.15
CA ILE A 47 -18.73 10.20 -2.83
C ILE A 47 -18.02 9.41 -3.93
N ARG A 48 -16.99 8.64 -3.56
CA ARG A 48 -16.37 7.68 -4.49
C ARG A 48 -17.36 6.55 -4.77
N VAL A 49 -17.59 6.25 -6.03
CA VAL A 49 -18.54 5.22 -6.47
C VAL A 49 -17.80 4.09 -7.17
N LYS A 50 -18.30 2.86 -6.99
CA LYS A 50 -17.76 1.69 -7.68
C LYS A 50 -18.25 1.71 -9.13
N PRO A 51 -17.35 1.76 -10.13
CA PRO A 51 -17.77 1.77 -11.52
C PRO A 51 -18.36 0.40 -11.90
N LEU A 52 -19.50 0.41 -12.58
CA LEU A 52 -20.03 -0.79 -13.22
C LEU A 52 -19.10 -1.19 -14.37
N ARG A 53 -18.52 -2.39 -14.30
CA ARG A 53 -17.64 -2.93 -15.33
C ARG A 53 -18.39 -3.99 -16.12
N LEU A 54 -18.50 -3.78 -17.43
CA LEU A 54 -19.11 -4.72 -18.37
C LEU A 54 -18.09 -5.18 -19.40
N ARG A 55 -18.19 -6.45 -19.81
CA ARG A 55 -17.40 -7.00 -20.91
C ARG A 55 -17.76 -6.25 -22.20
N PRO A 56 -16.77 -5.76 -22.96
CA PRO A 56 -17.02 -4.98 -24.18
C PRO A 56 -18.01 -5.69 -25.12
N GLY A 57 -19.02 -4.95 -25.59
CA GLY A 57 -20.03 -5.48 -26.52
C GLY A 57 -21.06 -6.42 -25.89
N THR A 58 -21.10 -6.56 -24.56
CA THR A 58 -22.06 -7.42 -23.86
C THR A 58 -22.64 -6.76 -22.60
N ASN A 59 -23.63 -7.39 -21.98
CA ASN A 59 -24.13 -7.03 -20.65
C ASN A 59 -23.53 -7.90 -19.52
N GLN A 60 -22.50 -8.69 -19.81
CA GLN A 60 -21.84 -9.51 -18.80
C GLN A 60 -21.00 -8.63 -17.88
N ARG A 61 -21.25 -8.71 -16.57
CA ARG A 61 -20.45 -8.00 -15.55
C ARG A 61 -19.06 -8.63 -15.44
N ILE A 62 -18.05 -7.78 -15.28
CA ILE A 62 -16.70 -8.19 -14.91
C ILE A 62 -16.63 -8.26 -13.40
N THR A 63 -16.16 -9.38 -12.85
CA THR A 63 -15.99 -9.55 -11.40
C THR A 63 -14.56 -9.93 -11.06
N VAL A 64 -14.20 -9.81 -9.78
CA VAL A 64 -12.90 -10.27 -9.27
C VAL A 64 -12.66 -11.78 -9.47
N ASP A 65 -13.70 -12.56 -9.77
CA ASP A 65 -13.57 -14.00 -10.04
C ASP A 65 -13.05 -14.29 -11.46
N ASP A 66 -13.21 -13.33 -12.38
CA ASP A 66 -12.64 -13.44 -13.71
C ASP A 66 -11.11 -13.36 -13.65
N ALA A 67 -10.43 -14.32 -14.27
CA ALA A 67 -8.98 -14.46 -14.18
C ALA A 67 -8.21 -13.24 -14.68
N ASP A 68 -8.66 -12.68 -15.81
CA ASP A 68 -8.04 -11.53 -16.46
C ASP A 68 -8.17 -10.27 -15.61
N PHE A 69 -9.36 -10.01 -15.05
CA PHE A 69 -9.58 -8.89 -14.17
C PHE A 69 -8.84 -9.06 -12.83
N PHE A 70 -8.85 -10.26 -12.25
CA PHE A 70 -8.07 -10.55 -11.03
C PHE A 70 -6.59 -10.23 -11.21
N VAL A 71 -5.97 -10.72 -12.30
CA VAL A 71 -4.58 -10.46 -12.63
C VAL A 71 -4.32 -8.97 -12.79
N GLN A 72 -5.18 -8.25 -13.53
CA GLN A 72 -5.06 -6.80 -13.67
C GLN A 72 -5.07 -6.09 -12.29
N GLN A 73 -5.97 -6.51 -11.39
CA GLN A 73 -6.00 -5.97 -10.02
C GLN A 73 -4.73 -6.29 -9.24
N GLN A 74 -4.12 -7.48 -9.39
CA GLN A 74 -2.86 -7.78 -8.69
C GLN A 74 -1.73 -6.85 -9.13
N TYR A 75 -1.63 -6.55 -10.44
CA TYR A 75 -0.66 -5.58 -10.96
C TYR A 75 -0.89 -4.17 -10.40
N ILE A 76 -2.14 -3.70 -10.39
CA ILE A 76 -2.47 -2.36 -9.88
C ILE A 76 -2.26 -2.26 -8.37
N ASP A 77 -2.73 -3.26 -7.62
CA ASP A 77 -2.69 -3.26 -6.16
C ASP A 77 -1.28 -3.43 -5.62
N PHE A 78 -0.49 -4.30 -6.24
CA PHE A 78 0.82 -4.67 -5.69
C PHE A 78 1.97 -4.06 -6.45
N LEU A 79 1.86 -3.76 -7.75
CA LEU A 79 2.96 -3.15 -8.51
C LEU A 79 2.70 -1.67 -8.83
N GLY A 80 1.45 -1.21 -8.76
CA GLY A 80 1.11 0.18 -9.05
C GLY A 80 1.25 0.52 -10.53
N ARG A 81 1.02 -0.45 -11.41
CA ARG A 81 1.03 -0.28 -12.87
C ARG A 81 0.03 -1.23 -13.53
N PHE A 82 -0.30 -0.97 -14.79
CA PHE A 82 -0.97 -1.97 -15.62
C PHE A 82 0.00 -3.10 -16.01
N PRO A 83 -0.53 -4.30 -16.29
CA PRO A 83 0.29 -5.39 -16.78
C PRO A 83 0.82 -5.09 -18.18
N ASP A 84 2.06 -5.50 -18.43
CA ASP A 84 2.57 -5.70 -19.79
C ASP A 84 1.88 -6.89 -20.46
N ALA A 85 1.87 -6.94 -21.79
CA ALA A 85 1.09 -7.91 -22.56
C ALA A 85 1.50 -9.36 -22.25
N ASP A 86 2.80 -9.63 -22.14
CA ASP A 86 3.34 -10.97 -21.89
C ASP A 86 3.04 -11.44 -20.47
N GLY A 87 3.28 -10.58 -19.48
CA GLY A 87 2.95 -10.84 -18.09
C GLY A 87 1.45 -11.07 -17.89
N PHE A 88 0.60 -10.23 -18.50
CA PHE A 88 -0.86 -10.41 -18.46
C PHE A 88 -1.28 -11.77 -18.99
N ALA A 89 -0.79 -12.15 -20.17
CA ALA A 89 -1.11 -13.42 -20.80
C ALA A 89 -0.61 -14.60 -19.96
N PHE A 90 0.60 -14.51 -19.43
CA PHE A 90 1.21 -15.54 -18.59
C PHE A 90 0.38 -15.79 -17.32
N TRP A 91 0.13 -14.74 -16.53
CA TRP A 91 -0.58 -14.88 -15.25
C TRP A 91 -2.05 -15.23 -15.42
N THR A 92 -2.70 -14.73 -16.47
CA THR A 92 -4.08 -15.15 -16.80
C THR A 92 -4.11 -16.64 -17.13
N ARG A 93 -3.17 -17.10 -17.96
CA ARG A 93 -3.06 -18.53 -18.31
C ARG A 93 -2.81 -19.41 -17.09
N GLN A 94 -2.00 -18.96 -16.12
CA GLN A 94 -1.77 -19.73 -14.89
C GLN A 94 -3.06 -20.05 -14.15
N ILE A 95 -4.06 -19.17 -14.18
CA ILE A 95 -5.35 -19.37 -13.53
C ILE A 95 -6.30 -20.19 -14.41
N THR A 96 -6.32 -19.94 -15.71
CA THR A 96 -7.27 -20.60 -16.63
C THR A 96 -6.87 -22.04 -16.98
N ASP A 97 -5.60 -22.41 -16.79
CA ASP A 97 -5.06 -23.77 -17.05
C ASP A 97 -5.46 -24.78 -15.96
N CYS A 98 -6.77 -24.91 -15.79
CA CYS A 98 -7.40 -25.71 -14.73
C CYS A 98 -8.54 -26.60 -15.23
N ASN A 99 -8.84 -26.62 -16.53
CA ASN A 99 -9.90 -27.44 -17.13
C ASN A 99 -11.26 -27.33 -16.41
N GLY A 100 -11.60 -26.15 -15.88
CA GLY A 100 -12.84 -25.90 -15.13
C GLY A 100 -12.87 -26.38 -13.68
N SER A 101 -11.77 -26.96 -13.15
CA SER A 101 -11.70 -27.37 -11.75
C SER A 101 -11.66 -26.15 -10.81
N ALA A 102 -12.69 -26.02 -9.97
CA ALA A 102 -12.79 -24.93 -8.99
C ALA A 102 -11.61 -24.92 -8.00
N ASP A 103 -11.24 -26.09 -7.45
CA ASP A 103 -10.10 -26.23 -6.54
C ASP A 103 -8.77 -25.84 -7.18
N CYS A 104 -8.60 -26.18 -8.47
CA CYS A 104 -7.41 -25.77 -9.21
C CYS A 104 -7.38 -24.25 -9.38
N ILE A 105 -8.48 -23.65 -9.83
CA ILE A 105 -8.59 -22.20 -10.06
C ILE A 105 -8.28 -21.44 -8.78
N ASP A 106 -8.88 -21.85 -7.67
CA ASP A 106 -8.70 -21.26 -6.36
C ASP A 106 -7.24 -21.36 -5.87
N LYS A 107 -6.58 -22.52 -6.01
CA LYS A 107 -5.13 -22.65 -5.73
C LYS A 107 -4.28 -21.79 -6.65
N LYS A 108 -4.58 -21.73 -7.95
CA LYS A 108 -3.82 -20.94 -8.92
C LYS A 108 -3.99 -19.43 -8.69
N ARG A 109 -5.15 -18.97 -8.25
CA ARG A 109 -5.38 -17.56 -7.85
C ARG A 109 -4.51 -17.17 -6.66
N VAL A 110 -4.50 -18.01 -5.62
CA VAL A 110 -3.63 -17.82 -4.44
C VAL A 110 -2.16 -17.78 -4.85
N ASN A 111 -1.70 -18.77 -5.62
CA ASN A 111 -0.30 -18.85 -6.05
C ASN A 111 0.10 -17.69 -6.96
N THR A 112 -0.77 -17.30 -7.89
CA THR A 112 -0.56 -16.16 -8.79
C THR A 112 -0.38 -14.90 -7.98
N SER A 113 -1.29 -14.62 -7.05
CA SER A 113 -1.21 -13.43 -6.23
C SER A 113 0.03 -13.41 -5.31
N GLN A 114 0.31 -14.53 -4.65
CA GLN A 114 1.50 -14.67 -3.81
C GLN A 114 2.78 -14.32 -4.59
N ALA A 115 2.86 -14.71 -5.86
CA ALA A 115 4.01 -14.45 -6.71
C ALA A 115 4.29 -12.95 -6.90
N PHE A 116 3.28 -12.07 -6.83
CA PHE A 116 3.50 -10.62 -6.89
C PHE A 116 4.21 -10.11 -5.65
N PHE A 117 3.79 -10.50 -4.45
CA PHE A 117 4.46 -10.13 -3.20
C PHE A 117 5.88 -10.69 -3.08
N MET A 118 6.13 -11.81 -3.75
CA MET A 118 7.45 -12.46 -3.79
C MET A 118 8.28 -12.05 -5.01
N SER A 119 7.74 -11.23 -5.91
CA SER A 119 8.45 -10.83 -7.13
C SER A 119 9.65 -9.95 -6.81
N GLY A 120 10.70 -10.05 -7.61
CA GLY A 120 11.84 -9.13 -7.51
C GLY A 120 11.40 -7.66 -7.63
N GLU A 121 10.41 -7.37 -8.47
CA GLU A 121 9.85 -6.02 -8.60
C GLU A 121 9.31 -5.49 -7.27
N PHE A 122 8.52 -6.30 -6.56
CA PHE A 122 7.94 -5.87 -5.28
C PHE A 122 8.97 -5.83 -4.14
N GLN A 123 9.91 -6.80 -4.12
CA GLN A 123 10.98 -6.84 -3.13
C GLN A 123 11.91 -5.62 -3.24
N GLU A 124 12.22 -5.20 -4.45
CA GLU A 124 13.14 -4.09 -4.72
C GLU A 124 12.45 -2.72 -4.70
N THR A 125 11.12 -2.66 -4.59
CA THR A 125 10.34 -1.42 -4.50
C THR A 125 9.61 -1.31 -3.16
N GLY A 126 8.52 -2.04 -2.97
CA GLY A 126 7.66 -1.98 -1.79
C GLY A 126 8.39 -2.39 -0.51
N TYR A 127 9.08 -3.54 -0.51
CA TYR A 127 9.84 -3.97 0.67
C TYR A 127 11.08 -3.10 0.90
N TYR A 128 11.69 -2.58 -0.16
CA TYR A 128 12.79 -1.63 -0.04
C TYR A 128 12.36 -0.38 0.74
N VAL A 129 11.26 0.27 0.33
CA VAL A 129 10.70 1.43 1.03
C VAL A 129 10.28 1.09 2.45
N TYR A 130 9.63 -0.06 2.66
CA TYR A 130 9.26 -0.53 4.00
C TYR A 130 10.46 -0.53 4.97
N ARG A 131 11.62 -1.02 4.53
CA ARG A 131 12.82 -1.10 5.38
C ARG A 131 13.35 0.29 5.77
N PHE A 132 13.15 1.34 4.96
CA PHE A 132 13.50 2.71 5.38
C PHE A 132 12.74 3.12 6.64
N TYR A 133 11.42 2.97 6.64
CA TYR A 133 10.58 3.29 7.80
C TYR A 133 10.98 2.50 9.05
N ARG A 134 11.26 1.21 8.86
CA ARG A 134 11.69 0.34 9.97
C ARG A 134 13.04 0.77 10.53
N ALA A 135 14.05 1.00 9.68
CA ALA A 135 15.41 1.28 10.15
C ALA A 135 15.56 2.71 10.70
N THR A 136 14.88 3.71 10.11
CA THR A 136 15.02 5.09 10.59
C THR A 136 14.02 5.39 11.69
N PHE A 137 12.76 5.02 11.55
CA PHE A 137 11.72 5.47 12.49
C PHE A 137 11.28 4.41 13.48
N GLY A 138 11.79 3.17 13.38
CA GLY A 138 11.47 2.09 14.31
C GLY A 138 9.99 1.67 14.30
N ARG A 139 9.20 2.12 13.31
CA ARG A 139 7.75 1.88 13.21
C ARG A 139 7.36 1.32 11.84
N LEU A 140 6.18 0.70 11.78
CA LEU A 140 5.58 0.34 10.50
C LEU A 140 5.22 1.62 9.72
N PRO A 141 5.41 1.63 8.38
CA PRO A 141 4.84 2.69 7.56
C PRO A 141 3.30 2.63 7.59
N ARG A 142 2.65 3.77 7.40
CA ARG A 142 1.22 3.84 7.08
C ARG A 142 0.98 3.54 5.59
N TYR A 143 -0.25 3.19 5.24
CA TYR A 143 -0.66 2.87 3.87
C TYR A 143 -0.30 4.00 2.89
N THR A 144 -0.73 5.22 3.18
CA THR A 144 -0.51 6.39 2.30
C THR A 144 0.98 6.74 2.18
N GLU A 145 1.71 6.67 3.29
CA GLU A 145 3.16 6.85 3.36
C GLU A 145 3.88 5.88 2.40
N LEU A 146 3.65 4.58 2.59
CA LEU A 146 4.32 3.56 1.79
C LEU A 146 3.94 3.66 0.32
N MET A 147 2.66 3.82 -0.02
CA MET A 147 2.22 3.86 -1.41
C MET A 147 2.81 5.05 -2.17
N THR A 148 2.86 6.22 -1.54
CA THR A 148 3.47 7.42 -2.11
C THR A 148 4.97 7.21 -2.37
N ASP A 149 5.69 6.66 -1.40
CA ASP A 149 7.14 6.49 -1.51
C ASP A 149 7.54 5.35 -2.45
N LYS A 150 6.77 4.26 -2.44
CA LYS A 150 6.93 3.15 -3.37
C LYS A 150 6.78 3.60 -4.81
N GLN A 151 5.81 4.48 -5.11
CA GLN A 151 5.62 5.01 -6.47
C GLN A 151 6.88 5.71 -6.98
N ARG A 152 7.63 6.42 -6.12
CA ARG A 152 8.89 7.07 -6.49
C ARG A 152 9.97 6.04 -6.88
N VAL A 153 10.07 4.94 -6.12
CA VAL A 153 11.06 3.89 -6.39
C VAL A 153 10.67 3.07 -7.63
N ALA A 154 9.38 2.76 -7.80
CA ALA A 154 8.86 1.97 -8.91
C ALA A 154 8.69 2.75 -10.23
N ASN A 155 8.80 4.08 -10.21
CA ASN A 155 8.48 4.93 -11.36
C ASN A 155 9.23 4.53 -12.64
N GLY A 156 8.49 4.05 -13.64
CA GLY A 156 9.03 3.62 -14.93
C GLY A 156 9.86 2.34 -14.88
N VAL A 157 9.75 1.55 -13.81
CA VAL A 157 10.40 0.24 -13.69
C VAL A 157 9.44 -0.85 -14.12
N ILE A 158 9.86 -1.63 -15.10
CA ILE A 158 9.22 -2.90 -15.47
C ILE A 158 10.33 -3.95 -15.43
N VAL A 159 10.28 -4.85 -14.46
CA VAL A 159 11.36 -5.85 -14.31
C VAL A 159 11.41 -6.75 -15.55
N LEU A 160 12.63 -7.07 -16.00
CA LEU A 160 12.96 -7.76 -17.26
C LEU A 160 12.87 -6.89 -18.54
N ALA A 161 12.37 -5.66 -18.49
CA ALA A 161 12.46 -4.75 -19.62
C ALA A 161 13.90 -4.22 -19.82
N PRO A 162 14.38 -3.96 -21.03
CA PRO A 162 15.73 -3.43 -21.24
C PRO A 162 16.01 -2.17 -20.40
N GLY A 163 17.12 -2.15 -19.66
CA GLY A 163 17.55 -1.00 -18.85
C GLY A 163 16.84 -0.83 -17.49
N TYR A 164 16.03 -1.82 -17.06
CA TYR A 164 15.26 -1.69 -15.82
C TYR A 164 16.14 -1.58 -14.58
N GLN A 165 17.30 -2.26 -14.54
CA GLN A 165 18.20 -2.25 -13.38
C GLN A 165 18.80 -0.86 -13.17
N GLU A 166 19.28 -0.21 -14.24
CA GLU A 166 19.83 1.14 -14.18
C GLU A 166 18.77 2.15 -13.74
N LYS A 167 17.55 2.02 -14.28
CA LYS A 167 16.41 2.86 -13.89
C LYS A 167 16.05 2.68 -12.42
N LEU A 168 15.94 1.43 -11.95
CA LEU A 168 15.63 1.10 -10.57
C LEU A 168 16.71 1.63 -9.61
N GLU A 169 17.99 1.43 -9.92
CA GLU A 169 19.09 1.93 -9.10
C GLU A 169 19.16 3.46 -9.07
N ALA A 170 18.84 4.13 -10.18
CA ALA A 170 18.70 5.59 -10.22
C ALA A 170 17.55 6.06 -9.32
N ASN A 171 16.38 5.41 -9.40
CA ASN A 171 15.23 5.74 -8.55
C ASN A 171 15.53 5.51 -7.06
N LYS A 172 16.14 4.37 -6.69
CA LYS A 172 16.53 4.08 -5.30
C LYS A 172 17.53 5.10 -4.74
N ARG A 173 18.53 5.50 -5.54
CA ARG A 173 19.50 6.53 -5.15
C ARG A 173 18.81 7.86 -4.88
N ALA A 174 18.00 8.35 -5.82
CA ALA A 174 17.27 9.60 -5.67
C ALA A 174 16.30 9.55 -4.48
N PHE A 175 15.64 8.41 -4.26
CA PHE A 175 14.78 8.20 -3.11
C PHE A 175 15.55 8.32 -1.79
N ALA A 176 16.67 7.62 -1.64
CA ALA A 176 17.49 7.67 -0.43
C ALA A 176 18.07 9.07 -0.16
N GLU A 177 18.49 9.78 -1.21
CA GLU A 177 18.92 11.18 -1.13
C GLU A 177 17.78 12.08 -0.65
N SER A 178 16.56 11.90 -1.16
CA SER A 178 15.37 12.65 -0.69
C SER A 178 14.91 12.24 0.71
N TRP A 179 15.21 11.02 1.14
CA TRP A 179 14.81 10.52 2.45
C TRP A 179 15.57 11.25 3.56
N VAL A 180 16.88 11.45 3.38
CA VAL A 180 17.73 12.10 4.38
C VAL A 180 17.49 13.60 4.51
N THR A 181 16.72 14.20 3.61
CA THR A 181 16.30 15.61 3.68
C THR A 181 14.96 15.80 4.39
N ARG A 182 14.29 14.73 4.83
CA ARG A 182 13.00 14.85 5.51
C ARG A 182 13.16 15.47 6.89
N PRO A 183 12.18 16.28 7.37
CA PRO A 183 12.26 16.90 8.69
C PRO A 183 12.42 15.90 9.84
N ASP A 184 11.75 14.75 9.76
CA ASP A 184 11.82 13.67 10.75
C ASP A 184 13.15 12.89 10.71
N PHE A 185 13.95 13.03 9.65
CA PHE A 185 15.30 12.50 9.57
C PHE A 185 16.36 13.43 10.17
N ALA A 186 16.03 14.69 10.46
CA ALA A 186 17.01 15.71 10.85
C ALA A 186 17.84 15.33 12.10
N SER A 187 17.25 14.63 13.06
CA SER A 187 17.96 14.16 14.26
C SER A 187 19.06 13.15 13.95
N PHE A 188 18.88 12.32 12.91
CA PHE A 188 19.88 11.34 12.47
C PHE A 188 21.11 12.04 11.93
N LEU A 189 20.96 13.18 11.26
CA LEU A 189 22.08 13.96 10.71
C LEU A 189 23.08 14.40 11.79
N GLN A 190 22.59 14.65 13.02
CA GLN A 190 23.37 15.13 14.16
C GLN A 190 24.11 14.02 14.92
N MET A 191 23.84 12.75 14.63
CA MET A 191 24.47 11.62 15.33
C MET A 191 25.95 11.48 14.94
N SER A 192 26.78 10.83 15.77
CA SER A 192 28.07 10.34 15.28
C SER A 192 27.87 9.22 14.23
N PRO A 193 28.89 8.91 13.41
CA PRO A 193 28.87 7.74 12.53
C PRO A 193 28.47 6.44 13.24
N GLU A 194 29.05 6.18 14.42
CA GLU A 194 28.77 5.00 15.23
C GLU A 194 27.32 4.97 15.69
N THR A 195 26.85 6.04 16.33
CA THR A 195 25.48 6.12 16.87
C THR A 195 24.44 5.98 15.78
N PHE A 196 24.70 6.52 14.58
CA PHE A 196 23.80 6.36 13.45
C PHE A 196 23.65 4.91 13.02
N VAL A 197 24.77 4.23 12.73
CA VAL A 197 24.74 2.83 12.28
C VAL A 197 24.09 1.94 13.34
N ASP A 198 24.43 2.16 14.61
CA ASP A 198 23.85 1.40 15.73
C ASP A 198 22.35 1.63 15.87
N THR A 199 21.90 2.88 15.72
CA THR A 199 20.48 3.23 15.83
C THR A 199 19.68 2.56 14.71
N LEU A 200 20.21 2.51 13.48
CA LEU A 200 19.52 1.85 12.36
C LEU A 200 19.29 0.36 12.63
N PHE A 201 20.32 -0.36 13.11
CA PHE A 201 20.16 -1.79 13.46
C PHE A 201 19.30 -2.00 14.71
N ALA A 202 19.41 -1.12 15.71
CA ALA A 202 18.60 -1.17 16.93
C ALA A 202 17.11 -0.98 16.66
N ASN A 203 16.73 -0.06 15.76
CA ASN A 203 15.34 0.16 15.35
C ASN A 203 14.70 -1.07 14.68
N ILE A 204 15.50 -1.86 13.95
CA ILE A 204 15.09 -3.15 13.38
C ILE A 204 15.07 -4.25 14.45
N GLY A 205 15.86 -4.12 15.50
CA GLY A 205 16.03 -5.13 16.54
C GLY A 205 16.91 -6.29 16.08
N VAL A 206 18.01 -5.98 15.39
CA VAL A 206 19.02 -6.97 14.95
C VAL A 206 20.42 -6.52 15.36
N THR A 207 21.32 -7.50 15.48
CA THR A 207 22.74 -7.27 15.72
C THR A 207 23.51 -7.49 14.42
N PRO A 208 24.23 -6.49 13.88
CA PRO A 208 25.03 -6.68 12.68
C PRO A 208 26.29 -7.50 12.94
N ASN A 209 26.86 -8.07 11.88
CA ASN A 209 28.21 -8.61 11.95
C ASN A 209 29.21 -7.49 12.33
N PRO A 210 30.12 -7.67 13.31
CA PRO A 210 31.07 -6.64 13.71
C PRO A 210 31.92 -6.06 12.56
N ALA A 211 32.32 -6.89 11.60
CA ALA A 211 33.12 -6.43 10.46
C ALA A 211 32.30 -5.55 9.49
N GLU A 212 31.05 -5.94 9.24
CA GLU A 212 30.10 -5.19 8.42
C GLU A 212 29.76 -3.84 9.06
N ARG A 213 29.46 -3.85 10.36
CA ARG A 213 29.26 -2.62 11.14
C ARG A 213 30.47 -1.69 11.05
N LEU A 214 31.68 -2.21 11.24
CA LEU A 214 32.91 -1.43 11.16
C LEU A 214 33.10 -0.80 9.77
N ALA A 215 32.79 -1.53 8.70
CA ALA A 215 32.87 -1.03 7.33
C ALA A 215 31.91 0.15 7.10
N LEU A 216 30.66 0.05 7.56
CA LEU A 216 29.64 1.10 7.45
C LEU A 216 30.02 2.36 8.22
N VAL A 217 30.57 2.20 9.43
CA VAL A 217 31.06 3.33 10.25
C VAL A 217 32.25 4.01 9.58
N ASN A 218 33.21 3.23 9.09
CA ASN A 218 34.39 3.77 8.41
C ASN A 218 34.02 4.51 7.13
N GLU A 219 33.00 4.05 6.41
CA GLU A 219 32.49 4.74 5.22
C GLU A 219 31.99 6.15 5.55
N LEU A 220 31.21 6.33 6.62
CA LEU A 220 30.79 7.66 7.07
C LEU A 220 31.97 8.53 7.52
N LYS A 221 32.94 7.95 8.26
CA LYS A 221 34.15 8.67 8.68
C LYS A 221 35.01 9.14 7.51
N ASN A 222 34.99 8.40 6.40
CA ASN A 222 35.73 8.70 5.18
C ASN A 222 34.92 9.57 4.19
N GLY A 223 33.85 10.22 4.63
CA GLY A 223 33.07 11.17 3.83
C GLY A 223 31.90 10.55 3.05
N GLY A 224 31.59 9.27 3.25
CA GLY A 224 30.37 8.65 2.72
C GLY A 224 29.12 9.33 3.28
N THR A 225 28.04 9.34 2.50
CA THR A 225 26.78 9.98 2.92
C THR A 225 25.91 9.03 3.74
N ARG A 226 25.08 9.61 4.61
CA ARG A 226 24.07 8.85 5.37
C ARG A 226 23.05 8.15 4.48
N ALA A 227 22.74 8.72 3.32
CA ALA A 227 21.87 8.08 2.34
C ALA A 227 22.49 6.77 1.83
N VAL A 228 23.79 6.79 1.48
CA VAL A 228 24.51 5.60 1.02
C VAL A 228 24.60 4.55 2.13
N VAL A 229 25.00 4.94 3.34
CA VAL A 229 25.13 4.00 4.46
C VAL A 229 23.78 3.43 4.89
N LEU A 230 22.72 4.24 4.90
CA LEU A 230 21.36 3.76 5.14
C LEU A 230 21.01 2.66 4.13
N ARG A 231 21.15 2.92 2.83
CA ARG A 231 20.87 1.90 1.79
C ARG A 231 21.60 0.58 2.05
N LYS A 232 22.89 0.64 2.38
CA LYS A 232 23.69 -0.56 2.68
C LYS A 232 23.17 -1.31 3.90
N VAL A 233 22.79 -0.60 4.97
CA VAL A 233 22.16 -1.22 6.16
C VAL A 233 20.87 -1.97 5.79
N LEU A 234 20.01 -1.38 4.96
CA LEU A 234 18.73 -1.97 4.56
C LEU A 234 18.87 -3.21 3.67
N GLU A 235 20.00 -3.35 2.99
CA GLU A 235 20.31 -4.45 2.08
C GLU A 235 21.15 -5.56 2.76
N THR A 236 21.51 -5.38 4.04
CA THR A 236 22.14 -6.45 4.82
C THR A 236 21.20 -7.64 4.98
N GLN A 237 21.76 -8.84 4.93
CA GLN A 237 20.98 -10.08 5.02
C GLN A 237 20.18 -10.17 6.33
N VAL A 238 20.75 -9.69 7.43
CA VAL A 238 20.10 -9.75 8.76
C VAL A 238 18.87 -8.85 8.83
N VAL A 239 18.92 -7.65 8.26
CA VAL A 239 17.78 -6.73 8.20
C VAL A 239 16.72 -7.28 7.26
N TYR A 240 17.13 -7.76 6.08
CA TYR A 240 16.21 -8.35 5.11
C TYR A 240 15.43 -9.52 5.71
N GLN A 241 16.11 -10.48 6.34
CA GLN A 241 15.47 -11.66 6.92
C GLN A 241 14.56 -11.31 8.11
N LYS A 242 14.99 -10.38 8.98
CA LYS A 242 14.19 -9.96 10.14
C LYS A 242 12.84 -9.37 9.74
N GLU A 243 12.84 -8.57 8.69
CA GLU A 243 11.69 -7.75 8.32
C GLU A 243 10.80 -8.39 7.24
N TYR A 244 11.25 -9.47 6.58
CA TYR A 244 10.52 -10.07 5.44
C TYR A 244 9.08 -10.46 5.79
N ASN A 245 8.87 -11.23 6.87
CA ASN A 245 7.52 -11.68 7.25
C ASN A 245 6.63 -10.50 7.70
N SER A 246 7.20 -9.58 8.48
CA SER A 246 6.54 -8.36 8.95
C SER A 246 6.06 -7.50 7.77
N ALA A 247 6.93 -7.30 6.78
CA ALA A 247 6.60 -6.62 5.54
C ALA A 247 5.55 -7.39 4.73
N PHE A 248 5.70 -8.71 4.56
CA PHE A 248 4.74 -9.53 3.80
C PHE A 248 3.32 -9.40 4.36
N VAL A 249 3.18 -9.45 5.70
CA VAL A 249 1.89 -9.28 6.39
C VAL A 249 1.31 -7.90 6.12
N LEU A 250 2.11 -6.84 6.32
CA LEU A 250 1.63 -5.47 6.13
C LEU A 250 1.15 -5.23 4.70
N MET A 251 1.86 -5.81 3.73
CA MET A 251 1.52 -5.64 2.32
C MET A 251 0.24 -6.36 1.93
N GLN A 252 -0.21 -7.39 2.67
CA GLN A 252 -1.54 -7.95 2.45
C GLN A 252 -2.63 -6.90 2.76
N TYR A 253 -2.55 -6.22 3.91
CA TYR A 253 -3.49 -5.15 4.27
C TYR A 253 -3.47 -4.02 3.24
N PHE A 254 -2.28 -3.60 2.85
CA PHE A 254 -2.15 -2.48 1.92
C PHE A 254 -2.60 -2.83 0.51
N GLY A 255 -2.23 -4.00 0.00
CA GLY A 255 -2.58 -4.41 -1.34
C GLY A 255 -4.05 -4.79 -1.48
N TYR A 256 -4.57 -5.63 -0.58
CA TYR A 256 -5.95 -6.12 -0.67
C TYR A 256 -6.96 -5.14 -0.09
N LEU A 257 -6.69 -4.60 1.09
CA LEU A 257 -7.68 -3.85 1.86
C LEU A 257 -7.52 -2.33 1.70
N ARG A 258 -6.38 -1.89 1.13
CA ARG A 258 -6.06 -0.47 0.90
C ARG A 258 -6.15 0.40 2.18
N ARG A 259 -5.81 -0.17 3.34
CA ARG A 259 -5.86 0.48 4.66
C ARG A 259 -4.76 -0.01 5.60
N ASN A 260 -4.57 0.68 6.73
CA ASN A 260 -3.72 0.19 7.80
C ASN A 260 -4.38 -0.97 8.57
N PRO A 261 -3.59 -1.88 9.17
CA PRO A 261 -4.16 -2.98 9.93
C PRO A 261 -5.01 -2.53 11.13
N ASP A 262 -4.65 -1.42 11.76
CA ASP A 262 -5.34 -0.79 12.89
C ASP A 262 -6.43 0.22 12.51
N ASP A 263 -6.66 0.47 11.21
CA ASP A 263 -7.81 1.27 10.79
C ASP A 263 -9.12 0.51 11.04
N ALA A 264 -10.25 1.24 11.01
CA ALA A 264 -11.56 0.61 10.95
C ALA A 264 -11.63 -0.37 9.76
N PRO A 265 -12.31 -1.52 9.89
CA PRO A 265 -13.20 -1.90 11.00
C PRO A 265 -12.49 -2.51 12.23
N ASP A 266 -11.20 -2.87 12.14
CA ASP A 266 -10.52 -3.64 13.18
C ASP A 266 -10.19 -2.80 14.41
N ASN A 267 -9.71 -1.57 14.22
CA ASN A 267 -9.30 -0.65 15.31
C ASN A 267 -8.23 -1.24 16.25
N ASN A 268 -7.44 -2.22 15.79
CA ASN A 268 -6.36 -2.87 16.55
C ASN A 268 -5.41 -3.63 15.62
N MET A 269 -4.29 -4.15 16.15
CA MET A 269 -3.28 -4.91 15.39
C MET A 269 -3.44 -6.44 15.48
N ASN A 270 -4.57 -6.98 15.95
CA ASN A 270 -4.71 -8.40 16.27
C ASN A 270 -4.54 -9.29 15.03
N GLY A 271 -5.17 -8.93 13.91
CA GLY A 271 -5.04 -9.70 12.66
C GLY A 271 -3.60 -9.68 12.13
N TYR A 272 -2.95 -8.52 12.16
CA TYR A 272 -1.54 -8.38 11.78
C TYR A 272 -0.65 -9.27 12.64
N ASN A 273 -0.81 -9.18 13.96
CA ASN A 273 -0.01 -9.94 14.92
C ASN A 273 -0.26 -11.44 14.83
N PHE A 274 -1.51 -11.86 14.55
CA PHE A 274 -1.86 -13.25 14.30
C PHE A 274 -1.07 -13.80 13.11
N TRP A 275 -1.17 -13.13 11.95
CA TRP A 275 -0.48 -13.60 10.75
C TRP A 275 1.04 -13.53 10.86
N LEU A 276 1.58 -12.52 11.55
CA LEU A 276 3.02 -12.45 11.80
C LEU A 276 3.50 -13.64 12.64
N LYS A 277 2.77 -14.01 13.70
CA LYS A 277 3.07 -15.20 14.50
C LYS A 277 2.97 -16.48 13.67
N GLU A 278 1.92 -16.62 12.85
CA GLU A 278 1.78 -17.76 11.93
C GLU A 278 2.99 -17.89 11.01
N LEU A 279 3.37 -16.82 10.31
CA LEU A 279 4.50 -16.87 9.37
C LEU A 279 5.84 -17.12 10.07
N ASN A 280 6.03 -16.64 11.30
CA ASN A 280 7.24 -16.93 12.08
C ASN A 280 7.28 -18.37 12.63
N GLY A 281 6.16 -19.10 12.57
CA GLY A 281 6.01 -20.44 13.15
C GLY A 281 5.70 -20.42 14.66
N GLU A 282 5.26 -19.29 15.19
CA GLU A 282 4.89 -19.07 16.60
C GLU A 282 3.39 -19.31 16.87
N GLY A 283 2.59 -19.47 15.81
CA GLY A 283 1.16 -19.76 15.88
C GLY A 283 0.87 -21.26 15.79
N SER A 284 0.27 -21.71 14.69
CA SER A 284 -0.03 -23.13 14.40
C SER A 284 1.19 -24.06 14.27
N GLY A 285 2.41 -23.54 14.39
CA GLY A 285 3.66 -24.25 14.16
C GLY A 285 4.07 -24.36 12.67
N THR A 286 3.24 -23.90 11.73
CA THR A 286 3.57 -23.90 10.30
C THR A 286 4.29 -22.62 9.91
N ARG A 287 5.64 -22.64 9.93
CA ARG A 287 6.44 -21.50 9.46
C ARG A 287 6.19 -21.23 7.97
N ASN A 288 6.21 -19.95 7.58
CA ASN A 288 6.13 -19.50 6.19
C ASN A 288 4.87 -19.96 5.44
N ASN A 289 3.73 -19.99 6.15
CA ASN A 289 2.44 -20.36 5.58
C ASN A 289 1.81 -19.26 4.69
N TYR A 290 2.59 -18.73 3.74
CA TYR A 290 2.18 -17.63 2.86
C TYR A 290 0.93 -17.93 2.03
N PRO A 291 0.73 -19.12 1.43
CA PRO A 291 -0.45 -19.39 0.62
C PRO A 291 -1.76 -19.28 1.43
N ASN A 292 -1.79 -19.79 2.67
CA ASN A 292 -2.99 -19.71 3.51
C ASN A 292 -3.27 -18.27 3.96
N MET A 293 -2.23 -17.48 4.22
CA MET A 293 -2.40 -16.04 4.46
C MET A 293 -2.99 -15.35 3.23
N VAL A 294 -2.37 -15.50 2.06
CA VAL A 294 -2.84 -14.89 0.81
C VAL A 294 -4.29 -15.28 0.53
N ARG A 295 -4.62 -16.57 0.67
CA ARG A 295 -6.01 -17.06 0.56
C ARG A 295 -6.95 -16.31 1.50
N ALA A 296 -6.59 -16.16 2.78
CA ALA A 296 -7.44 -15.50 3.76
C ALA A 296 -7.78 -14.05 3.37
N PHE A 297 -6.87 -13.31 2.72
CA PHE A 297 -7.13 -11.96 2.22
C PHE A 297 -7.95 -11.96 0.92
N VAL A 298 -7.62 -12.83 -0.05
CA VAL A 298 -8.32 -12.94 -1.35
C VAL A 298 -9.81 -13.27 -1.19
N VAL A 299 -10.18 -14.06 -0.18
CA VAL A 299 -11.58 -14.47 0.02
C VAL A 299 -12.38 -13.53 0.92
N THR A 300 -11.74 -12.52 1.54
CA THR A 300 -12.46 -11.61 2.43
C THR A 300 -13.55 -10.84 1.70
N GLY A 301 -14.66 -10.59 2.39
CA GLY A 301 -15.70 -9.68 1.91
C GLY A 301 -15.13 -8.29 1.62
N GLU A 302 -14.25 -7.78 2.48
CA GLU A 302 -13.63 -6.46 2.31
C GLU A 302 -12.84 -6.33 0.99
N TYR A 303 -12.02 -7.31 0.61
CA TYR A 303 -11.35 -7.28 -0.69
C TYR A 303 -12.34 -7.41 -1.85
N ARG A 304 -13.27 -8.37 -1.77
CA ARG A 304 -14.24 -8.64 -2.83
C ARG A 304 -15.16 -7.46 -3.08
N ASP A 305 -15.57 -6.77 -2.03
CA ASP A 305 -16.42 -5.58 -2.09
C ASP A 305 -15.72 -4.39 -2.76
N ARG A 306 -14.43 -4.43 -3.06
CA ARG A 306 -13.79 -3.37 -3.86
C ARG A 306 -14.27 -3.36 -5.33
N PHE A 307 -14.88 -4.44 -5.80
CA PHE A 307 -15.22 -4.67 -7.20
C PHE A 307 -16.71 -4.94 -7.40
#